data_AF-A0A4Q1EVY8-F1
#
_entry.id   AF-A0A4Q1EVY8-F1
#
_cell.length_a   1.000
_cell.length_b   1.000
_cell.length_c   1.000
_cell.angle_alpha   90.00
_cell.angle_beta   90.00
_cell.angle_gamma   90.00
#
_symmetry.space_group_name_H-M   'P 1'
#
loop_
_entity.id
_entity.type
_entity.pdbx_description
1 polymer ?
#
loop_
_entity_poly.entity_id
_entity_poly.type
_entity_poly.pdbx_seq_one_letter_code
_entity_poly.pdbx_strand_id
1 'polypeptide(L)'
;MKLYLFLFSVLLQSCLYAQESTTLKSDSLKELQKIAIAERKSYNKKHCSEDSIKAVKSSEIQNKYFINIAAPSGDKFLPGEELKIILKKHNIIWGGEWMGSDIGWYSGECYYSVMTELTEKKFGKDFIDGLVKESVAMYVKKHPGKIFDNDEHCEWTYKGKYLSYTEDNDQLNKDFFNSFTYPEGYENYNPSFQKYRSSTVVTLMLDQKGKVLKHQFSHRIYNDHNLKYIPYFEKEINKFIKYTKFEPVKYSGYPVKSETSFFIYYK
;
A
#
# COMPACT_ATOMS: atom_id res chain seq x y z
N MET A 1 59.81 -22.80 -9.59
CA MET A 1 58.64 -23.36 -8.85
C MET A 1 58.55 -22.93 -7.39
N LYS A 2 59.63 -23.00 -6.58
CA LYS A 2 59.55 -22.70 -5.13
C LYS A 2 59.13 -21.26 -4.76
N LEU A 3 59.55 -20.26 -5.54
CA LEU A 3 59.19 -18.85 -5.29
C LEU A 3 57.69 -18.55 -5.52
N TYR A 4 57.11 -19.16 -6.56
CA TYR A 4 55.69 -19.02 -6.89
C TYR A 4 54.78 -19.71 -5.88
N LEU A 5 55.20 -20.85 -5.33
CA LEU A 5 54.49 -21.53 -4.24
C LEU A 5 54.49 -20.68 -2.96
N PHE A 6 55.60 -20.02 -2.64
CA PHE A 6 55.70 -19.14 -1.47
C PHE A 6 54.82 -17.88 -1.61
N LEU A 7 54.83 -17.23 -2.78
CA LEU A 7 53.95 -16.09 -3.07
C LEU A 7 52.47 -16.47 -3.04
N PHE A 8 52.12 -17.66 -3.56
CA PHE A 8 50.75 -18.16 -3.50
C PHE A 8 50.29 -18.45 -2.07
N SER A 9 51.15 -19.01 -1.20
CA SER A 9 50.82 -19.22 0.21
C SER A 9 50.64 -17.92 1.00
N VAL A 10 51.43 -16.88 0.70
CA VAL A 10 51.30 -15.56 1.35
C VAL A 10 50.02 -14.84 0.90
N LEU A 11 49.65 -14.96 -0.38
CA LEU A 11 48.39 -14.42 -0.92
C LEU A 11 47.16 -15.17 -0.37
N LEU A 12 47.22 -16.50 -0.19
CA LEU A 12 46.13 -17.24 0.44
C LEU A 12 45.96 -16.87 1.92
N GLN A 13 47.05 -16.72 2.66
CA GLN A 13 46.99 -16.33 4.08
C GLN A 13 46.43 -14.90 4.26
N SER A 14 46.77 -13.96 3.39
CA SER A 14 46.21 -12.60 3.44
C SER A 14 44.74 -12.55 3.04
N CYS A 15 44.30 -13.35 2.06
CA CYS A 15 42.88 -13.51 1.74
C CYS A 15 42.07 -14.12 2.89
N LEU A 16 42.60 -15.15 3.56
CA LEU A 16 41.94 -15.78 4.71
C LEU A 16 41.82 -14.81 5.92
N TYR A 17 42.87 -14.05 6.23
CA TYR A 17 42.83 -13.02 7.28
C TYR A 17 41.86 -11.87 6.95
N ALA A 18 41.78 -11.45 5.68
CA ALA A 18 40.83 -10.43 5.24
C ALA A 18 39.37 -10.92 5.32
N GLN A 19 39.13 -12.20 5.02
CA GLN A 19 37.81 -12.82 5.14
C GLN A 19 37.41 -13.03 6.61
N GLU A 20 38.33 -13.47 7.46
CA GLU A 20 38.07 -13.67 8.89
C GLU A 20 37.81 -12.34 9.62
N SER A 21 38.60 -11.30 9.33
CA SER A 21 38.40 -9.95 9.90
C SER A 21 37.10 -9.26 9.43
N THR A 22 36.67 -9.47 8.17
CA THR A 22 35.35 -8.99 7.71
C THR A 22 34.20 -9.76 8.33
N THR A 23 34.36 -11.07 8.57
CA THR A 23 33.35 -11.91 9.24
C THR A 23 33.20 -11.51 10.72
N LEU A 24 34.32 -11.30 11.43
CA LEU A 24 34.34 -10.85 12.84
C LEU A 24 33.74 -9.44 13.01
N LYS A 25 34.00 -8.54 12.05
CA LYS A 25 33.38 -7.20 12.01
C LYS A 25 31.88 -7.25 11.67
N SER A 26 31.46 -8.17 10.79
CA SER A 26 30.05 -8.47 10.52
C SER A 26 29.32 -8.93 11.77
N ASP A 27 29.93 -9.84 12.52
CA ASP A 27 29.27 -10.50 13.65
C ASP A 27 29.20 -9.57 14.86
N SER A 28 30.25 -8.78 15.11
CA SER A 28 30.20 -7.68 16.10
C SER A 28 29.18 -6.59 15.75
N LEU A 29 29.03 -6.21 14.47
CA LEU A 29 27.99 -5.26 14.05
C LEU A 29 26.59 -5.82 14.28
N LYS A 30 26.35 -7.09 13.97
CA LYS A 30 25.07 -7.77 14.21
C LYS A 30 24.75 -7.85 15.70
N GLU A 31 25.72 -8.16 16.55
CA GLU A 31 25.52 -8.19 18.00
C GLU A 31 25.23 -6.79 18.57
N LEU A 32 25.94 -5.75 18.10
CA LEU A 32 25.64 -4.36 18.47
C LEU A 32 24.22 -3.93 18.03
N GLN A 33 23.79 -4.35 16.84
CA GLN A 33 22.42 -4.10 16.37
C GLN A 33 21.39 -4.80 17.27
N LYS A 34 21.63 -6.06 17.67
CA LYS A 34 20.74 -6.78 18.60
C LYS A 34 20.63 -6.07 19.94
N ILE A 35 21.75 -5.64 20.51
CA ILE A 35 21.78 -4.90 21.79
C ILE A 35 21.01 -3.58 21.65
N ALA A 36 21.28 -2.78 20.62
CA ALA A 36 20.58 -1.53 20.38
C ALA A 36 19.06 -1.71 20.19
N ILE A 37 18.65 -2.78 19.49
CA ILE A 37 17.22 -3.13 19.33
C ILE A 37 16.61 -3.52 20.68
N ALA A 38 17.30 -4.31 21.50
CA ALA A 38 16.81 -4.74 22.81
C ALA A 38 16.67 -3.57 23.80
N GLU A 39 17.68 -2.70 23.86
CA GLU A 39 17.64 -1.48 24.68
C GLU A 39 16.50 -0.56 24.27
N ARG A 40 16.33 -0.33 22.96
CA ARG A 40 15.24 0.49 22.43
C ARG A 40 13.88 -0.13 22.73
N LYS A 41 13.72 -1.45 22.59
CA LYS A 41 12.48 -2.16 22.95
C LYS A 41 12.14 -2.00 24.43
N SER A 42 13.15 -2.09 25.31
CA SER A 42 12.98 -1.88 26.75
C SER A 42 12.56 -0.44 27.08
N TYR A 43 13.26 0.55 26.49
CA TYR A 43 12.94 1.97 26.62
C TYR A 43 11.52 2.28 26.15
N ASN A 44 11.13 1.76 24.99
CA ASN A 44 9.80 1.94 24.40
C ASN A 44 8.71 1.31 25.26
N LYS A 45 8.94 0.10 25.80
CA LYS A 45 8.00 -0.56 26.72
C LYS A 45 7.75 0.27 27.98
N LYS A 46 8.80 0.85 28.56
CA LYS A 46 8.67 1.72 29.73
C LYS A 46 7.85 2.97 29.42
N HIS A 47 8.20 3.69 28.35
CA HIS A 47 7.46 4.90 27.94
C HIS A 47 5.99 4.58 27.62
N CYS A 48 5.75 3.47 26.94
CA CYS A 48 4.40 3.00 26.65
C CYS A 48 3.58 2.77 27.93
N SER A 49 4.19 2.19 28.97
CA SER A 49 3.54 2.00 30.27
C SER A 49 3.17 3.34 30.92
N GLU A 50 4.08 4.33 30.88
CA GLU A 50 3.84 5.66 31.44
C GLU A 50 2.72 6.40 30.67
N ASP A 51 2.76 6.35 29.34
CA ASP A 51 1.73 6.91 28.46
C ASP A 51 0.37 6.25 28.66
N SER A 52 0.34 4.94 28.87
CA SER A 52 -0.90 4.20 29.15
C SER A 52 -1.53 4.66 30.46
N ILE A 53 -0.73 4.82 31.52
CA ILE A 53 -1.21 5.36 32.80
C ILE A 53 -1.74 6.79 32.63
N LYS A 54 -1.05 7.61 31.84
CA LYS A 54 -1.49 8.97 31.51
C LYS A 54 -2.80 8.97 30.73
N ALA A 55 -3.00 8.04 29.80
CA ALA A 55 -4.23 7.88 29.03
C ALA A 55 -5.40 7.50 29.95
N VAL A 56 -5.21 6.53 30.86
CA VAL A 56 -6.20 6.14 31.87
C VAL A 56 -6.64 7.36 32.69
N LYS A 57 -5.70 8.08 33.29
CA LYS A 57 -6.00 9.31 34.06
C LYS A 57 -6.69 10.38 33.21
N SER A 58 -6.29 10.54 31.95
CA SER A 58 -6.92 11.50 31.04
C SER A 58 -8.36 11.10 30.70
N SER A 59 -8.63 9.80 30.55
CA SER A 59 -9.95 9.26 30.19
C SER A 59 -11.03 9.48 31.25
N GLU A 60 -10.62 9.69 32.51
CA GLU A 60 -11.50 10.05 33.62
C GLU A 60 -12.06 11.47 33.48
N ILE A 61 -11.32 12.36 32.80
CA ILE A 61 -11.65 13.79 32.66
C ILE A 61 -12.33 14.07 31.31
N GLN A 62 -11.84 13.45 30.25
CA GLN A 62 -12.27 13.72 28.88
C GLN A 62 -12.23 12.45 28.04
N ASN A 63 -13.00 12.40 26.96
CA ASN A 63 -12.91 11.31 25.99
C ASN A 63 -12.21 11.84 24.75
N LYS A 64 -11.24 11.09 24.21
CA LYS A 64 -10.51 11.46 23.00
C LYS A 64 -10.42 10.26 22.08
N TYR A 65 -10.66 10.51 20.80
CA TYR A 65 -10.59 9.49 19.77
C TYR A 65 -9.54 9.85 18.73
N PHE A 66 -8.69 8.90 18.39
CA PHE A 66 -7.62 9.05 17.40
C PHE A 66 -7.79 7.99 16.31
N ILE A 67 -7.40 8.31 15.08
CA ILE A 67 -7.32 7.32 13.99
C ILE A 67 -5.86 6.91 13.81
N ASN A 68 -5.62 5.60 13.78
CA ASN A 68 -4.33 5.04 13.41
C ASN A 68 -4.19 5.05 11.88
N ILE A 69 -3.10 5.61 11.37
CA ILE A 69 -2.69 5.53 9.96
C ILE A 69 -1.42 4.67 9.86
N ALA A 70 -1.23 3.94 8.77
CA ALA A 70 -0.10 3.01 8.65
C ALA A 70 1.26 3.73 8.74
N ALA A 71 2.24 3.17 9.46
CA ALA A 71 3.61 3.68 9.45
C ALA A 71 4.40 3.17 8.22
N PRO A 72 5.42 3.89 7.72
CA PRO A 72 5.88 5.23 8.14
C PRO A 72 5.22 6.38 7.37
N SER A 73 4.35 6.08 6.40
CA SER A 73 3.80 7.06 5.45
C SER A 73 2.42 6.64 4.94
N GLY A 74 1.54 6.20 5.85
CA GLY A 74 0.16 5.86 5.54
C GLY A 74 -0.64 7.10 5.14
N ASP A 75 -1.68 6.87 4.36
CA ASP A 75 -2.48 7.96 3.81
C ASP A 75 -3.29 8.64 4.91
N LYS A 76 -3.45 9.96 4.79
CA LYS A 76 -4.20 10.75 5.76
C LYS A 76 -5.67 10.34 5.78
N PHE A 77 -6.28 10.40 6.96
CA PHE A 77 -7.71 10.24 7.11
C PHE A 77 -8.45 11.51 6.65
N LEU A 78 -8.81 11.52 5.36
CA LEU A 78 -9.42 12.67 4.69
C LEU A 78 -10.63 13.28 5.44
N PRO A 79 -11.54 12.50 6.06
CA PRO A 79 -12.72 13.01 6.77
C PRO A 79 -12.45 13.54 8.19
N GLY A 80 -11.22 13.91 8.54
CA GLY A 80 -10.86 14.34 9.90
C GLY A 80 -11.67 15.54 10.42
N GLU A 81 -11.96 16.54 9.58
CA GLU A 81 -12.76 17.70 10.00
C GLU A 81 -14.24 17.34 10.19
N GLU A 82 -14.80 16.51 9.32
CA GLU A 82 -16.17 15.98 9.46
C GLU A 82 -16.29 15.13 10.73
N LEU A 83 -15.31 14.27 11.00
CA LEU A 83 -15.27 13.42 12.20
C LEU A 83 -15.20 14.28 13.47
N LYS A 84 -14.37 15.33 13.49
CA LYS A 84 -14.30 16.28 14.60
C LYS A 84 -15.64 16.93 14.91
N ILE A 85 -16.40 17.32 13.89
CA ILE A 85 -17.74 17.90 14.08
C ILE A 85 -18.71 16.88 14.67
N ILE A 86 -18.68 15.63 14.18
CA ILE A 86 -19.55 14.55 14.65
C ILE A 86 -19.23 14.15 16.10
N LEU A 87 -17.96 13.87 16.40
CA LEU A 87 -17.50 13.49 17.74
C LEU A 87 -17.86 14.54 18.81
N LYS A 88 -17.74 15.83 18.46
CA LYS A 88 -18.07 16.94 19.37
C LYS A 88 -19.53 16.89 19.86
N LYS A 89 -20.47 16.43 19.03
CA LYS A 89 -21.89 16.27 19.42
C LYS A 89 -22.09 15.24 20.53
N HIS A 90 -21.13 14.34 20.71
CA HIS A 90 -21.15 13.26 21.69
C HIS A 90 -20.14 13.47 22.83
N ASN A 91 -19.61 14.69 23.00
CA ASN A 91 -18.59 15.03 24.00
C ASN A 91 -17.32 14.15 23.88
N ILE A 92 -16.96 13.81 22.64
CA ILE A 92 -15.70 13.15 22.30
C ILE A 92 -14.83 14.18 21.57
N ILE A 93 -13.60 14.34 22.05
CA ILE A 93 -12.63 15.25 21.45
C ILE A 93 -11.89 14.52 20.33
N TRP A 94 -11.82 15.12 19.15
CA TRP A 94 -10.97 14.63 18.08
C TRP A 94 -9.50 14.80 18.47
N GLY A 95 -8.79 13.68 18.56
CA GLY A 95 -7.38 13.61 18.94
C GLY A 95 -6.42 13.78 17.77
N GLY A 96 -6.88 13.57 16.54
CA GLY A 96 -6.06 13.58 15.34
C GLY A 96 -5.66 12.18 14.88
N GLU A 97 -4.71 12.14 13.96
CA GLU A 97 -4.12 10.92 13.43
C GLU A 97 -2.84 10.57 14.21
N TRP A 98 -2.52 9.28 14.29
CA TRP A 98 -1.26 8.78 14.85
C TRP A 98 -0.75 7.57 14.05
N MET A 99 0.53 7.23 14.16
CA MET A 99 1.19 6.27 13.26
C MET A 99 1.77 5.06 14.00
N GLY A 100 0.91 4.08 14.28
CA GLY A 100 1.33 2.87 14.98
C GLY A 100 2.45 2.12 14.25
N SER A 101 3.39 1.55 15.03
CA SER A 101 4.47 0.73 14.51
C SER A 101 4.35 -0.73 14.92
N ASP A 102 4.21 -1.61 13.93
CA ASP A 102 4.22 -3.07 14.12
C ASP A 102 5.58 -3.60 14.57
N ILE A 103 6.65 -2.82 14.37
CA ILE A 103 8.03 -3.21 14.66
C ILE A 103 8.49 -2.67 16.03
N GLY A 104 7.60 -2.00 16.77
CA GLY A 104 7.89 -1.46 18.10
C GLY A 104 9.03 -0.43 18.10
N TRP A 105 9.34 0.19 16.96
CA TRP A 105 10.44 1.14 16.80
C TRP A 105 10.05 2.59 17.08
N TYR A 106 8.76 2.92 16.96
CA TYR A 106 8.21 4.24 17.26
C TYR A 106 7.72 4.26 18.71
N SER A 107 8.44 5.02 19.54
CA SER A 107 8.11 5.33 20.93
C SER A 107 7.31 6.62 21.01
N GLY A 108 6.15 6.58 21.66
CA GLY A 108 5.39 7.79 22.03
C GLY A 108 3.90 7.76 21.72
N GLU A 109 3.34 6.60 21.34
CA GLU A 109 1.97 6.56 20.78
C GLU A 109 1.00 5.67 21.55
N CYS A 110 1.45 4.99 22.61
CA CYS A 110 0.56 4.17 23.43
C CYS A 110 -0.53 5.01 24.08
N TYR A 111 -0.28 6.30 24.34
CA TYR A 111 -1.32 7.22 24.80
C TYR A 111 -2.51 7.24 23.84
N TYR A 112 -2.27 7.38 22.54
CA TYR A 112 -3.32 7.48 21.53
C TYR A 112 -4.11 6.18 21.39
N SER A 113 -3.40 5.05 21.34
CA SER A 113 -4.00 3.71 21.29
C SER A 113 -4.89 3.45 22.51
N VAL A 114 -4.34 3.59 23.72
CA VAL A 114 -5.07 3.31 24.97
C VAL A 114 -6.23 4.30 25.17
N MET A 115 -6.03 5.58 24.86
CA MET A 115 -7.11 6.58 24.96
C MET A 115 -8.26 6.29 23.99
N THR A 116 -7.93 5.83 22.78
CA THR A 116 -8.91 5.39 21.77
C THR A 116 -9.67 4.16 22.26
N GLU A 117 -8.97 3.13 22.75
CA GLU A 117 -9.58 1.91 23.30
C GLU A 117 -10.51 2.22 24.47
N LEU A 118 -10.09 3.08 25.41
CA LEU A 118 -10.92 3.49 26.55
C LEU A 118 -12.17 4.25 26.10
N THR A 119 -12.05 5.09 25.07
CA THR A 119 -13.19 5.79 24.47
C THR A 119 -14.14 4.81 23.78
N GLU A 120 -13.63 3.91 22.96
CA GLU A 120 -14.44 2.85 22.32
C GLU A 120 -15.14 1.96 23.35
N LYS A 121 -14.46 1.58 24.43
CA LYS A 121 -15.05 0.78 25.52
C LYS A 121 -16.18 1.51 26.23
N LYS A 122 -16.06 2.83 26.41
CA LYS A 122 -17.06 3.65 27.11
C LYS A 122 -18.33 3.87 26.28
N PHE A 123 -18.18 4.14 24.98
CA PHE A 123 -19.30 4.47 24.10
C PHE A 123 -19.82 3.27 23.29
N GLY A 124 -19.04 2.19 23.21
CA GLY A 124 -19.27 1.06 22.33
C GLY A 124 -18.50 1.21 21.02
N LYS A 125 -17.76 0.17 20.63
CA LYS A 125 -16.97 0.17 19.40
C LYS A 125 -17.85 0.40 18.15
N ASP A 126 -18.97 -0.31 18.04
CA ASP A 126 -19.88 -0.17 16.90
C ASP A 126 -20.46 1.24 16.77
N PHE A 127 -20.68 1.91 17.91
CA PHE A 127 -21.14 3.29 17.93
C PHE A 127 -20.07 4.23 17.35
N ILE A 128 -18.82 4.11 17.80
CA ILE A 128 -17.69 4.90 17.29
C ILE A 128 -17.45 4.61 15.80
N ASP A 129 -17.46 3.35 15.39
CA ASP A 129 -17.33 2.95 13.99
C ASP A 129 -18.47 3.54 13.14
N GLY A 130 -19.68 3.67 13.70
CA GLY A 130 -20.80 4.40 13.11
C GLY A 130 -20.52 5.89 12.89
N LEU A 131 -19.93 6.58 13.87
CA LEU A 131 -19.54 7.99 13.75
C LEU A 131 -18.46 8.20 12.68
N VAL A 132 -17.50 7.27 12.58
CA VAL A 132 -16.48 7.28 11.52
C VAL A 132 -17.11 7.05 10.15
N LYS A 133 -18.05 6.12 10.02
CA LYS A 133 -18.79 5.92 8.74
C LYS A 133 -19.61 7.14 8.36
N GLU A 134 -20.20 7.84 9.33
CA GLU A 134 -20.94 9.09 9.09
C GLU A 134 -20.00 10.20 8.59
N SER A 135 -18.80 10.32 9.15
CA SER A 135 -17.83 11.32 8.70
C SER A 135 -17.38 11.08 7.26
N VAL A 136 -17.12 9.83 6.89
CA VAL A 136 -16.80 9.46 5.49
C VAL A 136 -17.95 9.85 4.56
N ALA A 137 -19.19 9.49 4.90
CA ALA A 137 -20.37 9.83 4.09
C ALA A 137 -20.49 11.34 3.88
N MET A 138 -20.28 12.12 4.95
CA MET A 138 -20.32 13.57 4.93
C MET A 138 -19.21 14.15 4.05
N TYR A 139 -17.99 13.61 4.16
CA TYR A 139 -16.85 14.05 3.36
C TYR A 139 -17.08 13.80 1.86
N VAL A 140 -17.50 12.60 1.47
CA VAL A 140 -17.78 12.24 0.07
C VAL A 140 -18.87 13.15 -0.51
N LYS A 141 -19.93 13.41 0.25
CA LYS A 141 -21.02 14.31 -0.17
C LYS A 141 -20.56 15.76 -0.35
N LYS A 142 -19.65 16.24 0.50
CA LYS A 142 -19.12 17.61 0.46
C LYS A 142 -18.12 17.82 -0.69
N HIS A 143 -17.50 16.75 -1.17
CA HIS A 143 -16.48 16.81 -2.23
C HIS A 143 -16.89 16.01 -3.47
N PRO A 144 -18.03 16.32 -4.13
CA PRO A 144 -18.53 15.54 -5.26
C PRO A 144 -17.63 15.57 -6.49
N GLY A 145 -16.75 16.58 -6.60
CA GLY A 145 -15.81 16.73 -7.71
C GLY A 145 -14.43 16.09 -7.49
N LYS A 146 -14.14 15.61 -6.27
CA LYS A 146 -12.86 14.98 -5.95
C LYS A 146 -12.69 13.71 -6.76
N ILE A 147 -11.50 13.54 -7.31
CA ILE A 147 -11.06 12.32 -7.98
C ILE A 147 -10.15 11.63 -6.98
N PHE A 148 -10.56 10.46 -6.50
CA PHE A 148 -9.77 9.64 -5.59
C PHE A 148 -8.80 8.77 -6.39
N ASP A 149 -7.58 8.60 -5.91
CA ASP A 149 -6.57 7.77 -6.55
C ASP A 149 -6.22 6.54 -5.69
N ASN A 150 -5.21 5.78 -6.13
CA ASN A 150 -4.79 4.55 -5.46
C ASN A 150 -4.09 4.82 -4.12
N ASP A 151 -3.59 6.04 -3.88
CA ASP A 151 -2.89 6.45 -2.66
C ASP A 151 -3.87 7.01 -1.62
N GLU A 152 -5.15 6.64 -1.71
CA GLU A 152 -6.19 7.03 -0.75
C GLU A 152 -6.91 5.82 -0.17
N HIS A 153 -6.22 4.66 -0.17
CA HIS A 153 -6.73 3.36 0.30
C HIS A 153 -8.12 3.01 -0.25
N CYS A 154 -8.37 3.36 -1.51
CA CYS A 154 -9.62 3.04 -2.17
C CYS A 154 -9.68 1.57 -2.58
N GLU A 155 -10.87 1.00 -2.52
CA GLU A 155 -11.13 -0.37 -2.93
C GLU A 155 -11.73 -0.40 -4.34
N TRP A 156 -11.09 -1.16 -5.23
CA TRP A 156 -11.63 -1.46 -6.54
C TRP A 156 -11.71 -2.96 -6.77
N THR A 157 -12.87 -3.39 -7.29
CA THR A 157 -13.15 -4.78 -7.59
C THR A 157 -13.68 -4.90 -9.02
N TYR A 158 -13.51 -6.08 -9.59
CA TYR A 158 -14.05 -6.44 -10.89
C TYR A 158 -14.78 -7.77 -10.77
N LYS A 159 -16.10 -7.75 -10.96
CA LYS A 159 -17.00 -8.91 -10.75
C LYS A 159 -16.88 -9.45 -9.32
N GLY A 160 -16.78 -8.56 -8.34
CA GLY A 160 -16.68 -8.91 -6.92
C GLY A 160 -15.35 -9.51 -6.49
N LYS A 161 -14.31 -9.48 -7.34
CA LYS A 161 -12.96 -9.92 -7.01
C LYS A 161 -12.01 -8.74 -7.00
N TYR A 162 -11.10 -8.70 -6.03
CA TYR A 162 -9.98 -7.75 -6.06
C TYR A 162 -9.05 -8.07 -7.23
N LEU A 163 -8.55 -7.04 -7.88
CA LEU A 163 -7.57 -7.17 -8.95
C LEU A 163 -6.18 -7.41 -8.36
N SER A 164 -5.40 -8.27 -9.00
CA SER A 164 -4.00 -8.44 -8.67
C SER A 164 -3.16 -7.50 -9.53
N TYR A 165 -2.27 -6.74 -8.90
CA TYR A 165 -1.32 -5.88 -9.61
C TYR A 165 -0.05 -6.63 -10.06
N THR A 166 0.09 -7.90 -9.67
CA THR A 166 1.29 -8.70 -9.90
C THR A 166 1.03 -9.99 -10.67
N GLU A 167 -0.23 -10.38 -10.85
CA GLU A 167 -0.60 -11.63 -11.52
C GLU A 167 -1.34 -11.36 -12.83
N ASP A 168 -0.88 -12.00 -13.91
CA ASP A 168 -1.51 -11.99 -15.23
C ASP A 168 -2.80 -12.82 -15.33
N ASN A 169 -3.14 -13.51 -14.24
CA ASN A 169 -4.26 -14.44 -14.16
C ASN A 169 -5.49 -13.86 -13.46
N ASP A 170 -5.53 -12.53 -13.27
CA ASP A 170 -6.71 -11.87 -12.74
C ASP A 170 -7.93 -12.04 -13.67
N GLN A 171 -9.13 -11.80 -13.14
CA GLN A 171 -10.37 -11.99 -13.88
C GLN A 171 -10.52 -11.04 -15.08
N LEU A 172 -9.92 -9.85 -15.01
CA LEU A 172 -9.99 -8.83 -16.06
C LEU A 172 -9.11 -9.24 -17.25
N ASN A 173 -7.87 -9.67 -17.01
CA ASN A 173 -6.99 -10.23 -18.04
C ASN A 173 -7.64 -11.43 -18.74
N LYS A 174 -8.24 -12.36 -17.98
CA LYS A 174 -9.00 -13.49 -18.54
C LYS A 174 -10.10 -13.03 -19.49
N ASP A 175 -10.92 -12.10 -19.03
CA ASP A 175 -12.06 -11.61 -19.81
C ASP A 175 -11.61 -10.85 -21.07
N PHE A 176 -10.53 -10.08 -20.98
CA PHE A 176 -9.91 -9.44 -22.14
C PHE A 176 -9.43 -10.49 -23.16
N PHE A 177 -8.64 -11.46 -22.71
CA PHE A 177 -8.03 -12.45 -23.59
C PHE A 177 -9.00 -13.50 -24.14
N ASN A 178 -10.20 -13.64 -23.57
CA ASN A 178 -11.26 -14.49 -24.13
C ASN A 178 -11.70 -14.08 -25.55
N SER A 179 -11.53 -12.80 -25.91
CA SER A 179 -11.92 -12.27 -27.22
C SER A 179 -10.76 -11.63 -28.00
N PHE A 180 -9.57 -11.58 -27.40
CA PHE A 180 -8.38 -11.03 -28.01
C PHE A 180 -7.67 -12.08 -28.88
N THR A 181 -7.25 -11.68 -30.07
CA THR A 181 -6.41 -12.51 -30.93
C THR A 181 -5.08 -11.79 -31.14
N TYR A 182 -3.96 -12.49 -31.02
CA TYR A 182 -2.67 -11.88 -31.32
C TYR A 182 -2.56 -11.60 -32.82
N PRO A 183 -2.00 -10.44 -33.23
CA PRO A 183 -1.77 -10.17 -34.64
C PRO A 183 -0.77 -11.18 -35.21
N GLU A 184 -0.93 -11.50 -36.49
CA GLU A 184 0.00 -12.38 -37.19
C GLU A 184 1.43 -11.84 -37.10
N GLY A 185 2.39 -12.71 -36.73
CA GLY A 185 3.78 -12.32 -36.53
C GLY A 185 4.04 -11.59 -35.20
N TYR A 186 3.15 -11.66 -34.22
CA TYR A 186 3.48 -11.30 -32.84
C TYR A 186 4.47 -12.30 -32.24
N GLU A 187 5.57 -11.79 -31.67
CA GLU A 187 6.59 -12.62 -31.03
C GLU A 187 6.31 -12.73 -29.53
N ASN A 188 6.02 -13.93 -29.04
CA ASN A 188 5.71 -14.17 -27.63
C ASN A 188 6.90 -13.86 -26.70
N TYR A 189 6.60 -13.62 -25.43
CA TYR A 189 7.57 -13.54 -24.35
C TYR A 189 8.41 -14.81 -24.30
N ASN A 190 9.71 -14.64 -24.48
CA ASN A 190 10.69 -15.69 -24.29
C ASN A 190 11.65 -15.25 -23.17
N PRO A 191 11.63 -15.91 -22.00
CA PRO A 191 12.47 -15.53 -20.87
C PRO A 191 13.98 -15.63 -21.17
N SER A 192 14.37 -16.43 -22.18
CA SER A 192 15.77 -16.54 -22.62
C SER A 192 16.30 -15.26 -23.30
N PHE A 193 15.41 -14.45 -23.89
CA PHE A 193 15.78 -13.22 -24.61
C PHE A 193 15.22 -11.95 -23.98
N GLN A 194 14.14 -12.05 -23.20
CA GLN A 194 13.43 -10.92 -22.62
C GLN A 194 13.49 -10.96 -21.10
N LYS A 195 14.05 -9.88 -20.52
CA LYS A 195 14.19 -9.76 -19.06
C LYS A 195 12.83 -9.69 -18.34
N TYR A 196 11.81 -9.17 -19.00
CA TYR A 196 10.51 -8.90 -18.42
C TYR A 196 9.41 -9.08 -19.47
N ARG A 197 8.20 -9.40 -19.00
CA ARG A 197 7.03 -9.58 -19.86
C ARG A 197 6.48 -8.24 -20.34
N SER A 198 6.03 -8.20 -21.59
CA SER A 198 5.39 -7.01 -22.16
C SER A 198 4.00 -6.79 -21.54
N SER A 199 3.66 -5.54 -21.26
CA SER A 199 2.36 -5.18 -20.68
C SER A 199 1.87 -3.81 -21.13
N THR A 200 0.59 -3.55 -20.86
CA THR A 200 -0.01 -2.22 -20.98
C THR A 200 -0.75 -1.88 -19.70
N VAL A 201 -0.41 -0.74 -19.10
CA VAL A 201 -1.17 -0.15 -18.01
C VAL A 201 -2.30 0.64 -18.63
N VAL A 202 -3.52 0.35 -18.19
CA VAL A 202 -4.73 1.06 -18.59
C VAL A 202 -5.19 1.86 -17.39
N THR A 203 -5.03 3.18 -17.46
CA THR A 203 -5.54 4.11 -16.44
C THR A 203 -6.95 4.53 -16.83
N LEU A 204 -7.91 4.35 -15.94
CA LEU A 204 -9.32 4.72 -16.11
C LEU A 204 -9.69 5.83 -15.13
N MET A 205 -10.44 6.82 -15.61
CA MET A 205 -11.21 7.71 -14.75
C MET A 205 -12.64 7.21 -14.70
N LEU A 206 -13.10 6.78 -13.53
CA LEU A 206 -14.44 6.26 -13.28
C LEU A 206 -15.30 7.28 -12.54
N ASP A 207 -16.58 7.35 -12.87
CA ASP A 207 -17.56 8.04 -12.03
C ASP A 207 -18.05 7.14 -10.87
N GLN A 208 -18.89 7.70 -10.00
CA GLN A 208 -19.49 7.01 -8.84
C GLN A 208 -20.39 5.81 -9.22
N LYS A 209 -20.68 5.61 -10.50
CA LYS A 209 -21.46 4.47 -11.02
C LYS A 209 -20.58 3.45 -11.75
N GLY A 210 -19.25 3.65 -11.78
CA GLY A 210 -18.31 2.81 -12.51
C GLY A 210 -18.31 3.08 -14.02
N LYS A 211 -18.88 4.19 -14.49
CA LYS A 211 -18.80 4.58 -15.90
C LYS A 211 -17.43 5.17 -16.19
N VAL A 212 -16.81 4.71 -17.28
CA VAL A 212 -15.55 5.27 -17.78
C VAL A 212 -15.79 6.66 -18.39
N LEU A 213 -15.15 7.67 -17.81
CA LEU A 213 -15.18 9.05 -18.28
C LEU A 213 -14.02 9.36 -19.23
N LYS A 214 -12.85 8.79 -18.93
CA LYS A 214 -11.61 8.93 -19.69
C LYS A 214 -10.75 7.70 -19.45
N HIS A 215 -9.88 7.37 -20.40
CA HIS A 215 -8.82 6.38 -20.19
C HIS A 215 -7.53 6.78 -20.89
N GLN A 216 -6.41 6.20 -20.47
CA GLN A 216 -5.08 6.39 -21.03
C GLN A 216 -4.32 5.06 -21.02
N PHE A 217 -3.37 4.93 -21.95
CA PHE A 217 -2.53 3.74 -22.09
C PHE A 217 -1.07 4.08 -21.84
N SER A 218 -0.38 3.21 -21.11
CA SER A 218 1.08 3.24 -20.96
C SER A 218 1.63 1.86 -21.30
N HIS A 219 2.41 1.79 -22.37
CA HIS A 219 2.91 0.53 -22.91
C HIS A 219 4.34 0.27 -22.42
N ARG A 220 4.58 -0.98 -22.06
CA ARG A 220 5.90 -1.51 -21.74
C ARG A 220 6.10 -2.75 -22.59
N ILE A 221 6.62 -2.56 -23.80
CA ILE A 221 6.88 -3.64 -24.75
C ILE A 221 8.39 -3.89 -24.78
N TYR A 222 8.80 -5.11 -24.45
CA TYR A 222 10.22 -5.46 -24.33
C TYR A 222 10.84 -5.99 -25.61
N ASN A 223 10.01 -6.45 -26.55
CA ASN A 223 10.46 -6.84 -27.88
C ASN A 223 10.14 -5.72 -28.87
N ASP A 224 11.19 -5.07 -29.39
CA ASP A 224 11.04 -3.95 -30.30
C ASP A 224 10.27 -4.31 -31.58
N HIS A 225 10.34 -5.57 -32.04
CA HIS A 225 9.55 -6.04 -33.18
C HIS A 225 8.03 -5.96 -32.95
N ASN A 226 7.60 -6.01 -31.69
CA ASN A 226 6.19 -5.94 -31.31
C ASN A 226 5.69 -4.51 -31.12
N LEU A 227 6.57 -3.48 -31.09
CA LEU A 227 6.15 -2.08 -30.91
C LEU A 227 5.16 -1.62 -31.98
N LYS A 228 5.28 -2.16 -33.21
CA LYS A 228 4.38 -1.89 -34.32
C LYS A 228 2.91 -2.28 -34.06
N TYR A 229 2.65 -3.16 -33.08
CA TYR A 229 1.31 -3.61 -32.72
C TYR A 229 0.63 -2.76 -31.64
N ILE A 230 1.27 -1.72 -31.10
CA ILE A 230 0.66 -0.82 -30.11
C ILE A 230 -0.72 -0.31 -30.55
N PRO A 231 -0.90 0.23 -31.79
CA PRO A 231 -2.22 0.70 -32.22
C PRO A 231 -3.28 -0.41 -32.27
N TYR A 232 -2.88 -1.65 -32.54
CA TYR A 232 -3.77 -2.82 -32.51
C TYR A 232 -4.19 -3.13 -31.06
N PHE A 233 -3.25 -3.13 -30.12
CA PHE A 233 -3.55 -3.36 -28.71
C PHE A 233 -4.47 -2.29 -28.14
N GLU A 234 -4.20 -1.02 -28.39
CA GLU A 234 -5.07 0.08 -27.95
C GLU A 234 -6.48 -0.05 -28.51
N LYS A 235 -6.64 -0.47 -29.78
CA LYS A 235 -7.95 -0.70 -30.39
C LYS A 235 -8.73 -1.82 -29.69
N GLU A 236 -8.10 -2.96 -29.40
CA GLU A 236 -8.76 -4.06 -28.71
C GLU A 236 -9.05 -3.73 -27.24
N ILE A 237 -8.15 -3.01 -26.56
CA ILE A 237 -8.39 -2.52 -25.19
C ILE A 237 -9.57 -1.53 -25.17
N ASN A 238 -9.64 -0.62 -26.13
CA ASN A 238 -10.79 0.29 -26.29
C ASN A 238 -12.11 -0.45 -26.44
N LYS A 239 -12.12 -1.48 -27.29
CA LYS A 239 -13.29 -2.34 -27.48
C LYS A 239 -13.69 -3.03 -26.19
N PHE A 240 -12.73 -3.58 -25.45
CA PHE A 240 -12.96 -4.17 -24.14
C PHE A 240 -13.57 -3.16 -23.16
N ILE A 241 -12.95 -1.99 -22.98
CA ILE A 241 -13.45 -0.91 -22.11
C ILE A 241 -14.90 -0.54 -22.45
N LYS A 242 -15.22 -0.44 -23.74
CA LYS A 242 -16.57 -0.06 -24.21
C LYS A 242 -17.66 -1.05 -23.77
N TYR A 243 -17.35 -2.34 -23.72
CA TYR A 243 -18.33 -3.39 -23.41
C TYR A 243 -18.25 -3.89 -21.95
N THR A 244 -17.19 -3.53 -21.24
CA THR A 244 -17.01 -3.88 -19.83
C THR A 244 -17.83 -2.97 -18.92
N LYS A 245 -18.58 -3.59 -18.00
CA LYS A 245 -19.26 -2.88 -16.91
C LYS A 245 -18.34 -2.89 -15.69
N PHE A 246 -17.68 -1.76 -15.43
CA PHE A 246 -16.82 -1.63 -14.25
C PHE A 246 -17.65 -1.33 -13.00
N GLU A 247 -17.21 -1.85 -11.86
CA GLU A 247 -17.75 -1.48 -10.56
C GLU A 247 -17.14 -0.13 -10.14
N PRO A 248 -17.88 0.73 -9.42
CA PRO A 248 -17.32 1.97 -8.90
C PRO A 248 -16.23 1.67 -7.87
N VAL A 249 -15.20 2.50 -7.86
CA VAL A 249 -14.22 2.52 -6.77
C VAL A 249 -14.90 3.03 -5.50
N LYS A 250 -14.53 2.45 -4.36
CA LYS A 250 -15.11 2.78 -3.07
C LYS A 250 -14.06 3.32 -2.11
N TYR A 251 -14.36 4.46 -1.50
CA TYR A 251 -13.61 4.97 -0.35
C TYR A 251 -14.38 4.59 0.93
N SER A 252 -13.80 3.70 1.74
CA SER A 252 -14.43 3.09 2.92
C SER A 252 -15.88 2.64 2.68
N GLY A 253 -16.13 1.98 1.55
CA GLY A 253 -17.44 1.45 1.15
C GLY A 253 -18.35 2.42 0.38
N TYR A 254 -18.04 3.71 0.30
CA TYR A 254 -18.83 4.69 -0.45
C TYR A 254 -18.34 4.83 -1.88
N PRO A 255 -19.21 4.76 -2.90
CA PRO A 255 -18.79 4.93 -4.29
C PRO A 255 -18.32 6.35 -4.56
N VAL A 256 -17.13 6.49 -5.13
CA VAL A 256 -16.48 7.77 -5.41
C VAL A 256 -16.08 7.87 -6.89
N LYS A 257 -15.88 9.10 -7.37
CA LYS A 257 -15.21 9.33 -8.64
C LYS A 257 -13.72 9.07 -8.42
N SER A 258 -13.08 8.34 -9.31
CA SER A 258 -11.70 7.91 -9.10
C SER A 258 -10.88 7.83 -10.37
N GLU A 259 -9.56 7.85 -10.18
CA GLU A 259 -8.59 7.34 -11.12
C GLU A 259 -8.09 5.99 -10.60
N THR A 260 -8.12 4.97 -11.45
CA THR A 260 -7.65 3.62 -11.12
C THR A 260 -6.93 3.02 -12.32
N SER A 261 -6.21 1.93 -12.13
CA SER A 261 -5.53 1.26 -13.23
C SER A 261 -5.55 -0.26 -13.13
N PHE A 262 -5.45 -0.90 -14.28
CA PHE A 262 -5.20 -2.34 -14.39
C PHE A 262 -4.15 -2.60 -15.46
N PHE A 263 -3.56 -3.79 -15.42
CA PHE A 263 -2.53 -4.20 -16.36
C PHE A 263 -3.10 -5.24 -17.32
N ILE A 264 -2.74 -5.13 -18.59
CA ILE A 264 -2.89 -6.21 -19.57
C ILE A 264 -1.52 -6.81 -19.81
N TYR A 265 -1.35 -8.11 -19.54
CA TYR A 265 -0.07 -8.80 -19.68
C TYR A 265 -0.03 -9.66 -20.95
N TYR A 266 0.77 -9.28 -21.93
CA TYR A 266 0.85 -10.00 -23.19
C TYR A 266 1.73 -11.25 -23.09
N LYS A 267 1.35 -12.31 -23.80
CA LYS A 267 2.11 -13.55 -23.94
C LYS A 267 3.52 -13.33 -24.44
#